data_AF-A0A0L0H979-F1
#
_entry.id   AF-A0A0L0H979-F1
#
_cell.length_a   1.000
_cell.length_b   1.000
_cell.length_c   1.000
_cell.angle_alpha   90.00
_cell.angle_beta   90.00
_cell.angle_gamma   90.00
#
_symmetry.space_group_name_H-M   'P 1'
#
loop_
_entity.id
_entity.type
_entity.pdbx_description
1 polymer ?
#
loop_
_entity_poly.entity_id
_entity_poly.type
_entity_poly.pdbx_seq_one_letter_code
_entity_poly.pdbx_strand_id
1 'polypeptide(L)'
;MTSTTPSHPIQPPFDIQLRRLVDAHILHENTAQAAQKCLETLQKIATNILNNRTNTKYFSLKDSNQHLQNTILKQKGGQDALVLMGFRKRVKEFEAQWVFEDGLEKLAVAVDVFKEYGEKVRERCEREMRKRDMAALEQKMRREKVLMDIEEDRQERKRRASLKGH
;
A
#
# COMPACT_ATOMS: atom_id res chain seq x y z
N MET A 1 7.08 -28.17 48.57
CA MET A 1 6.55 -26.93 47.98
C MET A 1 7.21 -26.76 46.62
N THR A 2 6.56 -27.25 45.56
CA THR A 2 7.09 -27.15 44.18
C THR A 2 6.41 -25.99 43.48
N SER A 3 7.14 -24.89 43.31
CA SER A 3 6.69 -23.74 42.52
C SER A 3 6.75 -24.07 41.04
N THR A 4 5.59 -24.31 40.44
CA THR A 4 5.42 -24.44 38.99
C THR A 4 5.63 -23.08 38.34
N THR A 5 6.72 -22.93 37.60
CA THR A 5 6.99 -21.77 36.74
C THR A 5 5.99 -21.75 35.58
N PRO A 6 5.28 -20.64 35.31
CA PRO A 6 4.40 -20.56 34.15
C PRO A 6 5.23 -20.49 32.86
N SER A 7 5.10 -21.52 32.02
CA SER A 7 5.64 -21.58 30.67
C SER A 7 5.04 -20.44 29.83
N HIS A 8 5.77 -19.33 29.68
CA HIS A 8 5.42 -18.30 28.72
C HIS A 8 5.55 -18.87 27.30
N PRO A 9 4.55 -18.71 26.42
CA PRO A 9 4.68 -19.14 25.04
C PRO A 9 5.87 -18.39 24.40
N ILE A 10 6.79 -19.14 23.79
CA ILE A 10 7.92 -18.60 23.05
C ILE A 10 7.35 -17.73 21.93
N GLN A 11 7.39 -16.41 22.09
CA GLN A 11 6.93 -15.52 21.05
C GLN A 11 7.83 -15.70 19.83
N PRO A 12 7.27 -15.81 18.61
CA PRO A 12 8.07 -15.96 17.41
C PRO A 12 9.01 -14.74 17.25
N PRO A 13 10.18 -14.92 16.63
CA PRO A 13 11.05 -13.82 16.25
C PRO A 13 10.31 -12.66 15.56
N PHE A 14 10.77 -11.43 15.81
CA PHE A 14 10.11 -10.20 15.34
C PHE A 14 9.94 -10.19 13.81
N ASP A 15 10.95 -10.63 13.07
CA ASP A 15 10.91 -10.74 11.61
C ASP A 15 9.77 -11.64 11.15
N ILE A 16 9.56 -12.79 11.80
CA ILE A 16 8.46 -13.71 11.46
C ILE A 16 7.10 -13.07 11.72
N GLN A 17 6.95 -12.36 12.84
CA GLN A 17 5.71 -11.64 13.16
C GLN A 17 5.41 -10.57 12.10
N LEU A 18 6.43 -9.79 11.73
CA LEU A 18 6.29 -8.71 10.77
C LEU A 18 5.97 -9.24 9.37
N ARG A 19 6.67 -10.28 8.91
CA ARG A 19 6.42 -10.94 7.62
C ARG A 19 4.99 -11.46 7.53
N ARG A 20 4.52 -12.16 8.57
CA ARG A 20 3.13 -12.65 8.65
C ARG A 20 2.10 -11.52 8.59
N LEU A 21 2.34 -10.44 9.32
CA LEU A 21 1.47 -9.27 9.30
C LEU A 21 1.41 -8.63 7.90
N VAL A 22 2.57 -8.49 7.25
CA VAL A 22 2.64 -7.92 5.90
C VAL A 22 1.84 -8.80 4.94
N ASP A 23 2.10 -10.11 4.92
CA ASP A 23 1.41 -11.04 4.02
C ASP A 23 -0.10 -11.09 4.27
N ALA A 24 -0.51 -11.29 5.53
CA ALA A 24 -1.91 -11.54 5.87
C ALA A 24 -2.79 -10.28 5.85
N HIS A 25 -2.25 -9.12 6.24
CA HIS A 25 -3.05 -7.91 6.40
C HIS A 25 -2.71 -6.82 5.38
N ILE A 26 -1.43 -6.59 5.08
CA ILE A 26 -1.06 -5.51 4.16
C ILE A 26 -1.26 -5.95 2.70
N LEU A 27 -0.73 -7.11 2.30
CA LEU A 27 -0.76 -7.55 0.90
C LEU A 27 -2.09 -8.16 0.48
N HIS A 28 -2.74 -8.87 1.40
CA HIS A 28 -3.98 -9.59 1.09
C HIS A 28 -5.19 -8.66 1.12
N GLU A 29 -5.30 -7.77 2.11
CA GLU A 29 -6.51 -6.95 2.31
C GLU A 29 -6.49 -5.61 1.57
N ASN A 30 -5.36 -5.20 0.98
CA ASN A 30 -5.23 -3.93 0.26
C ASN A 30 -4.92 -4.15 -1.22
N THR A 31 -5.23 -3.14 -2.06
CA THR A 31 -4.81 -3.17 -3.47
C THR A 31 -3.28 -3.12 -3.57
N ALA A 32 -2.69 -3.65 -4.65
CA ALA A 32 -1.25 -3.64 -4.84
C ALA A 32 -0.65 -2.22 -4.70
N GLN A 33 -1.33 -1.21 -5.24
CA GLN A 33 -0.91 0.19 -5.13
C GLN A 33 -0.99 0.72 -3.69
N ALA A 34 -2.03 0.37 -2.94
CA ALA A 34 -2.19 0.81 -1.56
C ALA A 34 -1.18 0.12 -0.63
N ALA A 35 -0.98 -1.19 -0.79
CA ALA A 35 0.03 -1.97 -0.09
C ALA A 35 1.44 -1.42 -0.36
N GLN A 36 1.77 -1.11 -1.63
CA GLN A 36 3.07 -0.53 -1.99
C GLN A 36 3.31 0.79 -1.26
N LYS A 37 2.35 1.72 -1.34
CA LYS A 37 2.45 3.03 -0.66
C LYS A 37 2.57 2.87 0.85
N CYS A 38 1.86 1.91 1.44
CA CYS A 38 1.95 1.63 2.87
C CYS A 38 3.36 1.18 3.26
N LEU A 39 3.91 0.19 2.56
CA LEU A 39 5.25 -0.36 2.81
C LEU A 39 6.35 0.68 2.59
N GLU A 40 6.26 1.47 1.53
CA GLU A 40 7.22 2.57 1.26
C GLU A 40 7.22 3.62 2.37
N THR A 41 6.03 4.02 2.85
CA THR A 41 5.93 4.98 3.96
C THR A 41 6.46 4.40 5.27
N LEU A 42 6.13 3.15 5.60
CA LEU A 42 6.64 2.47 6.80
C LEU A 42 8.17 2.35 6.77
N GLN A 43 8.73 1.94 5.62
CA GLN A 43 10.18 1.86 5.41
C GLN A 43 10.84 3.24 5.56
N LYS A 44 10.23 4.29 5.02
CA LYS A 44 10.75 5.66 5.12
C LYS A 44 10.75 6.16 6.56
N ILE A 45 9.69 5.88 7.32
CA ILE A 45 9.61 6.23 8.75
C ILE A 45 10.74 5.52 9.52
N ALA A 46 10.89 4.21 9.35
CA ALA A 46 11.92 3.43 10.03
C ALA A 46 13.34 3.89 9.66
N THR A 47 13.60 4.10 8.37
CA THR A 47 14.88 4.61 7.87
C THR A 47 15.21 6.00 8.41
N ASN A 48 14.23 6.91 8.47
CA ASN A 48 14.45 8.26 9.00
C ASN A 48 14.86 8.24 10.48
N ILE A 49 14.23 7.37 11.28
CA ILE A 49 14.58 7.18 12.70
C ILE A 49 15.98 6.59 12.84
N LEU A 50 16.31 5.54 12.07
CA LEU A 50 17.62 4.89 12.10
C LEU A 50 18.76 5.82 11.69
N ASN A 51 18.53 6.70 10.70
CA ASN A 51 19.50 7.68 10.22
C ASN A 51 19.65 8.89 11.15
N ASN A 52 18.61 9.21 11.93
CA ASN A 52 18.57 10.40 12.80
C ASN A 52 18.24 10.02 14.25
N ARG A 53 19.05 9.11 14.83
CA ARG A 53 18.77 8.51 16.16
C ARG A 53 18.69 9.51 17.32
N THR A 54 19.25 10.70 17.17
CA THR A 54 19.23 11.76 18.20
C THR A 54 18.10 12.77 17.99
N ASN A 55 17.44 12.76 16.82
CA ASN A 55 16.44 13.74 16.48
C ASN A 55 15.04 13.22 16.81
N THR A 56 14.56 13.61 17.99
CA THR A 56 13.25 13.23 18.55
C THR A 56 12.05 13.67 17.70
N LYS A 57 12.24 14.59 16.74
CA LYS A 57 11.20 14.98 15.78
C LYS A 57 10.69 13.80 14.96
N TYR A 58 11.56 12.85 14.61
CA TYR A 58 11.18 11.68 13.83
C TYR A 58 10.50 10.59 14.66
N PHE A 59 10.52 10.73 15.98
CA PHE A 59 9.92 9.74 16.88
C PHE A 59 8.43 10.00 17.08
N SER A 60 7.91 11.17 16.68
CA SER A 60 6.49 11.48 16.76
C SER A 60 5.88 11.64 15.37
N LEU A 61 4.74 10.99 15.16
CA LEU A 61 3.91 11.11 13.96
C LEU A 61 2.51 11.57 14.38
N LYS A 62 2.09 12.74 13.91
CA LYS A 62 0.74 13.27 14.19
C LYS A 62 -0.33 12.45 13.46
N ASP A 63 -1.37 12.02 14.18
CA ASP A 63 -2.52 11.30 13.61
C ASP A 63 -3.30 12.19 12.63
N SER A 64 -3.19 13.52 12.76
CA SER A 64 -3.79 14.52 11.86
C SER A 64 -3.08 14.65 10.50
N ASN A 65 -1.90 14.06 10.32
CA ASN A 65 -1.20 14.10 9.04
C ASN A 65 -1.97 13.30 7.98
N GLN A 66 -2.53 14.00 6.99
CA GLN A 66 -3.38 13.39 5.97
C GLN A 66 -2.64 12.31 5.16
N HIS A 67 -1.34 12.49 4.92
CA HIS A 67 -0.52 11.50 4.23
C HIS A 67 -0.38 10.22 5.08
N LEU A 68 -0.10 10.36 6.38
CA LEU A 68 -0.01 9.24 7.32
C LEU A 68 -1.35 8.49 7.40
N GLN A 69 -2.47 9.24 7.48
CA GLN A 69 -3.80 8.64 7.51
C GLN A 69 -4.07 7.79 6.27
N ASN A 70 -3.83 8.35 5.09
CA ASN A 70 -4.19 7.69 3.84
C ASN A 70 -3.24 6.54 3.48
N THR A 71 -1.98 6.60 3.89
CA THR A 71 -0.97 5.58 3.53
C THR A 71 -0.80 4.49 4.58
N ILE A 72 -1.04 4.78 5.86
CA ILE A 72 -0.82 3.81 6.94
C ILE A 72 -2.10 3.60 7.75
N LEU A 73 -2.66 4.65 8.37
CA LEU A 73 -3.67 4.45 9.42
C LEU A 73 -5.01 3.92 8.92
N LYS A 74 -5.39 4.24 7.68
CA LYS A 74 -6.59 3.73 7.02
C LYS A 74 -6.37 2.39 6.33
N GLN A 75 -5.11 1.97 6.13
CA GLN A 75 -4.78 0.71 5.46
C GLN A 75 -4.82 -0.43 6.48
N LYS A 76 -5.34 -1.58 6.05
CA LYS A 76 -5.39 -2.78 6.89
C LYS A 76 -3.98 -3.26 7.22
N GLY A 77 -3.72 -3.54 8.50
CA GLY A 77 -2.39 -3.91 9.00
C GLY A 77 -1.41 -2.75 9.19
N GLY A 78 -1.74 -1.52 8.75
CA GLY A 78 -0.82 -0.39 8.84
C GLY A 78 -0.55 0.08 10.28
N GLN A 79 -1.61 0.16 11.11
CA GLN A 79 -1.47 0.50 12.52
C GLN A 79 -0.75 -0.61 13.30
N ASP A 80 -1.07 -1.87 13.00
CA ASP A 80 -0.44 -3.03 13.62
C ASP A 80 1.07 -3.09 13.30
N ALA A 81 1.47 -2.71 12.08
CA ALA A 81 2.87 -2.55 11.72
C ALA A 81 3.58 -1.46 12.54
N LEU A 82 2.94 -0.32 12.77
CA LEU A 82 3.48 0.73 13.67
C LEU A 82 3.67 0.18 15.09
N VAL A 83 2.67 -0.53 15.62
CA VAL A 83 2.72 -1.12 16.96
C VAL A 83 3.85 -2.14 17.09
N LEU A 84 4.02 -3.02 16.10
CA LEU A 84 5.11 -4.00 16.06
C LEU A 84 6.49 -3.33 16.00
N MET A 85 6.63 -2.27 15.21
CA MET A 85 7.87 -1.50 15.11
C MET A 85 8.26 -0.77 16.40
N GLY A 86 7.36 -0.66 17.38
CA GLY A 86 7.63 0.03 18.66
C GLY A 86 6.96 1.38 18.81
N PHE A 87 6.03 1.74 17.92
CA PHE A 87 5.21 2.92 18.13
C PHE A 87 4.06 2.65 19.10
N ARG A 88 3.68 3.69 19.84
CA ARG A 88 2.51 3.71 20.72
C ARG A 88 1.69 4.96 20.46
N LYS A 89 0.37 4.80 20.45
CA LYS A 89 -0.56 5.92 20.33
C LYS A 89 -0.63 6.65 21.67
N ARG A 90 -0.41 7.97 21.64
CA ARG A 90 -0.48 8.88 22.80
C ARG A 90 -1.30 10.10 22.42
N VAL A 91 -1.97 10.71 23.39
CA VAL A 91 -2.59 12.03 23.22
C VAL A 91 -1.67 13.05 23.87
N LYS A 92 -1.26 14.08 23.13
CA LYS A 92 -0.48 15.21 23.64
C LYS A 92 -1.10 16.49 23.12
N GLU A 93 -1.31 17.46 23.99
CA GLU A 93 -1.91 18.76 23.62
C GLU A 93 -3.24 18.61 22.87
N PHE A 94 -4.08 17.66 23.32
CA PHE A 94 -5.37 17.31 22.70
C PHE A 94 -5.28 16.75 21.26
N GLU A 95 -4.08 16.48 20.73
CA GLU A 95 -3.87 15.78 19.47
C GLU A 95 -3.39 14.33 19.69
N ALA A 96 -3.97 13.39 18.95
CA ALA A 96 -3.45 12.03 18.89
C ALA A 96 -2.15 12.01 18.07
N GLN A 97 -1.13 11.32 18.59
CA GLN A 97 0.15 11.10 17.93
C GLN A 97 0.66 9.68 18.18
N TRP A 98 1.43 9.16 17.25
CA TRP A 98 2.17 7.91 17.38
C TRP A 98 3.59 8.24 17.78
N VAL A 99 4.00 7.77 18.94
CA VAL A 99 5.33 8.02 19.52
C VAL A 99 6.12 6.72 19.48
N PHE A 100 7.30 6.75 18.88
CA PHE A 100 8.28 5.67 18.93
C PHE A 100 8.90 5.67 20.33
N GLU A 101 8.70 4.59 21.08
CA GLU A 101 9.18 4.48 22.46
C GLU A 101 10.47 3.66 22.55
N ASP A 102 10.60 2.57 21.78
CA ASP A 102 11.77 1.69 21.82
C ASP A 102 11.80 0.71 20.62
N GLY A 103 12.94 0.04 20.39
CA GLY A 103 13.10 -1.04 19.41
C GLY A 103 13.91 -0.66 18.16
N LEU A 104 15.03 0.06 18.32
CA LEU A 104 15.89 0.46 17.19
C LEU A 104 16.42 -0.75 16.41
N GLU A 105 16.74 -1.85 17.10
CA GLU A 105 17.16 -3.11 16.49
C GLU A 105 16.04 -3.74 15.65
N LYS A 106 14.78 -3.61 16.09
CA LYS A 106 13.61 -4.07 15.33
C LYS A 106 13.39 -3.21 14.09
N LEU A 107 13.65 -1.91 14.15
CA LEU A 107 13.52 -1.03 12.99
C LEU A 107 14.47 -1.43 11.85
N ALA A 108 15.71 -1.85 12.16
CA ALA A 108 16.66 -2.30 11.13
C ALA A 108 16.11 -3.52 10.39
N VAL A 109 15.63 -4.52 11.14
CA VAL A 109 14.98 -5.71 10.58
C VAL A 109 13.71 -5.34 9.80
N ALA A 110 12.93 -4.38 10.31
CA ALA A 110 11.70 -3.93 9.65
C ALA A 110 11.99 -3.27 8.30
N VAL A 111 13.05 -2.46 8.19
CA VAL A 111 13.47 -1.85 6.93
C VAL A 111 13.77 -2.92 5.88
N ASP A 112 14.50 -3.98 6.25
CA ASP A 112 14.84 -5.05 5.33
C ASP A 112 13.59 -5.82 4.87
N VAL A 113 12.69 -6.15 5.79
CA VAL A 113 11.42 -6.82 5.48
C VAL A 113 10.56 -5.94 4.56
N PHE A 114 10.35 -4.66 4.90
CA PHE A 114 9.54 -3.77 4.06
C PHE A 114 10.15 -3.53 2.68
N LYS A 115 11.48 -3.47 2.58
CA LYS A 115 12.17 -3.36 1.30
C LYS A 115 11.89 -4.59 0.42
N GLU A 116 12.08 -5.78 0.97
CA GLU A 116 11.85 -7.04 0.25
C GLU A 116 10.41 -7.16 -0.27
N TYR A 117 9.43 -6.86 0.58
CA TYR A 117 8.02 -6.87 0.17
C TYR A 117 7.66 -5.70 -0.76
N GLY A 118 8.23 -4.52 -0.54
CA GLY A 118 8.03 -3.36 -1.39
C GLY A 118 8.42 -3.65 -2.84
N GLU A 119 9.55 -4.31 -3.06
CA GLU A 119 10.01 -4.73 -4.39
C GLU A 119 9.03 -5.74 -5.02
N LYS A 120 8.59 -6.76 -4.27
CA LYS A 120 7.60 -7.75 -4.73
C LYS A 120 6.26 -7.12 -5.13
N VAL A 121 5.74 -6.21 -4.30
CA VAL A 121 4.45 -5.55 -4.54
C VAL A 121 4.54 -4.57 -5.69
N ARG A 122 5.66 -3.85 -5.83
CA ARG A 122 5.90 -2.94 -6.96
C ARG A 122 5.79 -3.68 -8.28
N GLU A 123 6.43 -4.84 -8.41
CA GLU A 123 6.34 -5.66 -9.62
C GLU A 123 4.89 -6.06 -9.92
N ARG A 124 4.14 -6.48 -8.87
CA ARG A 124 2.71 -6.81 -8.99
C ARG A 124 1.90 -5.59 -9.43
N CYS A 125 2.13 -4.43 -8.84
CA CYS A 125 1.44 -3.18 -9.15
C CYS A 125 1.69 -2.75 -10.60
N GLU A 126 2.95 -2.79 -11.05
CA GLU A 126 3.31 -2.49 -12.44
C GLU A 126 2.65 -3.47 -13.42
N ARG A 127 2.60 -4.75 -13.09
CA ARG A 127 1.95 -5.77 -13.91
C ARG A 127 0.43 -5.54 -14.01
N GLU A 128 -0.23 -5.20 -12.91
CA GLU A 128 -1.66 -4.89 -12.91
C GLU A 128 -1.97 -3.60 -13.67
N MET A 129 -1.12 -2.58 -13.55
CA MET A 129 -1.25 -1.32 -14.29
C MET A 129 -1.13 -1.57 -15.80
N ARG A 130 -0.09 -2.28 -16.24
CA ARG A 130 0.09 -2.67 -17.65
C ARG A 130 -1.12 -3.42 -18.21
N LYS A 131 -1.68 -4.36 -17.45
CA LYS A 131 -2.89 -5.11 -17.86
C LYS A 131 -4.11 -4.21 -18.01
N ARG A 132 -4.31 -3.27 -17.08
CA ARG A 132 -5.43 -2.31 -17.14
C ARG A 132 -5.28 -1.36 -18.33
N ASP A 133 -4.08 -0.86 -18.58
CA ASP A 133 -3.79 0.06 -19.68
C ASP A 133 -4.03 -0.62 -21.04
N MET A 134 -3.55 -1.87 -21.19
CA MET A 134 -3.81 -2.67 -22.40
C MET A 134 -5.31 -2.93 -22.61
N ALA A 135 -6.04 -3.34 -21.57
CA ALA A 135 -7.48 -3.56 -21.67
C ALA A 135 -8.25 -2.27 -22.01
N ALA A 136 -7.85 -1.14 -21.44
CA ALA A 136 -8.45 0.15 -21.74
C ALA A 136 -8.17 0.58 -23.20
N LEU A 137 -6.96 0.33 -23.71
CA LEU A 137 -6.61 0.59 -25.10
C LEU A 137 -7.43 -0.28 -26.06
N GLU A 138 -7.53 -1.58 -25.81
CA GLU A 138 -8.34 -2.50 -26.62
C GLU A 138 -9.82 -2.09 -26.65
N GLN A 139 -10.39 -1.71 -25.49
CA GLN A 139 -11.76 -1.21 -25.44
C GLN A 139 -11.94 0.08 -26.23
N LYS A 140 -10.97 1.00 -26.17
CA LYS A 140 -10.98 2.24 -26.95
C LYS A 140 -10.95 1.94 -28.44
N MET A 141 -10.02 1.10 -28.90
CA MET A 141 -9.88 0.70 -30.31
C MET A 141 -11.15 0.01 -30.82
N ARG A 142 -11.77 -0.84 -30.01
CA ARG A 142 -13.04 -1.51 -30.38
C ARG A 142 -14.18 -0.50 -30.54
N ARG A 143 -14.29 0.48 -29.65
CA ARG A 143 -15.30 1.55 -29.74
C ARG A 143 -15.08 2.41 -30.98
N GLU A 144 -13.84 2.80 -31.26
CA GLU A 144 -13.51 3.60 -32.45
C GLU A 144 -13.84 2.84 -33.74
N LYS A 145 -13.51 1.55 -33.83
CA LYS A 145 -13.86 0.73 -34.99
C LYS A 145 -15.36 0.66 -35.23
N VAL A 146 -16.15 0.41 -34.18
CA VAL A 146 -17.61 0.38 -34.29
C VAL A 146 -18.17 1.72 -34.75
N LEU A 147 -17.62 2.84 -34.28
CA LEU A 147 -18.03 4.17 -34.72
C LEU A 147 -17.70 4.43 -36.19
N MET A 148 -16.52 3.98 -36.67
CA MET A 148 -16.15 4.05 -38.08
C MET A 148 -17.10 3.23 -38.96
N ASP A 149 -17.39 1.97 -38.58
CA ASP A 149 -18.30 1.09 -39.32
C ASP A 149 -19.71 1.69 -39.43
N ILE A 150 -20.21 2.33 -38.37
CA ILE A 150 -21.52 3.02 -38.37
C ILE A 150 -21.52 4.22 -39.31
N GLU A 151 -20.44 5.01 -39.32
CA GLU A 151 -20.36 6.19 -40.18
C GLU A 151 -20.21 5.79 -41.66
N GLU A 152 -19.45 4.74 -41.96
CA GLU A 152 -19.38 4.16 -43.31
C GLU A 152 -20.76 3.67 -43.80
N ASP A 153 -21.49 2.91 -42.99
CA ASP A 153 -22.84 2.45 -43.34
C ASP A 153 -23.80 3.63 -43.55
N ARG A 154 -23.71 4.67 -42.72
CA ARG A 154 -24.50 5.90 -42.89
C ARG A 154 -24.18 6.60 -44.21
N GLN A 155 -22.91 6.74 -44.57
CA GLN A 155 -22.49 7.38 -45.82
C GLN A 155 -22.91 6.57 -47.05
N GLU A 156 -22.80 5.25 -46.98
CA GLU A 156 -23.22 4.34 -48.05
C GLU A 156 -24.74 4.41 -48.28
N ARG A 157 -25.54 4.43 -47.20
CA ARG A 157 -27.00 4.65 -47.30
C ARG A 157 -27.33 6.00 -47.94
N LYS A 158 -26.60 7.07 -47.57
CA LYS A 158 -26.77 8.40 -48.20
C LYS A 158 -26.48 8.35 -49.70
N ARG A 159 -25.35 7.77 -50.13
CA ARG A 159 -25.02 7.64 -51.57
C ARG A 159 -26.10 6.91 -52.34
N ARG A 160 -26.59 5.78 -51.81
CA ARG A 160 -27.65 4.99 -52.45
C ARG A 160 -28.98 5.74 -52.55
N ALA A 161 -29.34 6.52 -51.54
CA ALA A 161 -30.52 7.37 -51.57
C ALA A 161 -30.41 8.47 -52.64
N SER A 162 -29.23 9.10 -52.79
CA SER A 162 -28.97 10.12 -53.80
C SER A 162 -29.03 9.57 -55.24
N LEU A 163 -28.60 8.32 -55.45
CA LEU A 163 -28.60 7.66 -56.77
C LEU A 163 -30.01 7.20 -57.23
N LYS A 164 -30.93 6.94 -56.29
CA LYS A 164 -32.32 6.52 -56.60
C LYS A 164 -33.31 7.68 -56.74
N GLY A 165 -32.87 8.91 -56.50
CA GLY A 165 -33.69 10.13 -56.56
C GLY A 165 -33.65 10.89 -57.88
N HIS A 166 -33.09 10.30 -58.94
CA HIS A 166 -33.07 10.84 -60.32
C HIS A 166 -33.92 9.98 -61.25
#